data_AF-A0A1Y1ZQZ5-F1
#
_entry.id   AF-A0A1Y1ZQZ5-F1
#
_cell.length_a   1.000
_cell.length_b   1.000
_cell.length_c   1.000
_cell.angle_alpha   90.00
_cell.angle_beta   90.00
_cell.angle_gamma   90.00
#
_symmetry.space_group_name_H-M   'P 1'
#
loop_
_entity.id
_entity.type
_entity.pdbx_description
1 polymer ?
#
loop_
_entity_poly.entity_id
_entity_poly.type
_entity_poly.pdbx_seq_one_letter_code
_entity_poly.pdbx_strand_id
1 'polypeptide(L)'
;MRYIILLSIFILLINISYAIHIKAVAFSFNGGGSIYKPMIDSFNKYSKQNNLDITLSLDLYTSDNSTSVVTDYESMLDSLFQSDSYDLFFYDNIYSVKFSPHLLNLKEWIPEEHINMYAQGIASQSCVHNNRWVGLPINIDFAVLYSNTEILNKYNMPVPKTWEQLLETGNIYMMRK
;
A
#
# COMPACT_ATOMS: atom_id res chain seq x y z
N MET A 1 12.72 51.21 -18.78
CA MET A 1 11.53 50.33 -18.92
C MET A 1 11.88 48.89 -19.32
N ARG A 2 12.62 48.64 -20.41
CA ARG A 2 12.93 47.26 -20.88
C ARG A 2 13.58 46.34 -19.83
N TYR A 3 14.55 46.84 -19.06
CA TYR A 3 15.19 46.08 -17.99
C TYR A 3 14.28 45.81 -16.79
N ILE A 4 13.34 46.71 -16.51
CA ILE A 4 12.35 46.54 -15.43
C ILE A 4 11.36 45.44 -15.81
N ILE A 5 10.89 45.42 -17.06
CA ILE A 5 9.99 44.38 -17.59
C ILE A 5 10.67 43.00 -17.52
N LEU A 6 11.94 42.90 -17.96
CA LEU A 6 12.73 41.67 -17.88
C LEU A 6 12.96 41.20 -16.44
N LEU A 7 13.22 42.11 -15.51
CA LEU A 7 13.38 41.79 -14.09
C LEU A 7 12.07 41.29 -13.46
N SER A 8 10.93 41.90 -13.80
CA SER A 8 9.62 41.43 -13.34
C SER A 8 9.24 40.07 -13.94
N ILE A 9 9.58 39.79 -15.20
CA ILE A 9 9.42 38.45 -15.80
C ILE A 9 10.33 37.44 -15.08
N PHE A 10 11.58 37.80 -14.78
CA PHE A 10 12.49 36.93 -14.04
C PHE A 10 12.03 36.64 -12.60
N ILE A 11 11.45 37.62 -11.89
CA ILE A 11 10.86 37.43 -10.56
C ILE A 11 9.57 36.59 -10.62
N LEU A 12 8.77 36.72 -11.68
CA LEU A 12 7.65 35.83 -11.96
C LEU A 12 8.12 34.39 -12.28
N LEU A 13 9.29 34.24 -12.93
CA LEU A 13 9.94 32.95 -13.17
C LEU A 13 10.60 32.36 -11.91
N ILE A 14 11.03 33.18 -10.93
CA ILE A 14 11.53 32.68 -9.63
C ILE A 14 10.37 32.20 -8.74
N ASN A 15 9.17 32.74 -8.94
CA ASN A 15 7.93 32.17 -8.39
C ASN A 15 7.45 30.92 -9.15
N ILE A 16 8.26 30.39 -10.10
CA ILE A 16 8.05 29.03 -10.59
C ILE A 16 8.30 28.11 -9.39
N SER A 17 7.21 27.44 -9.05
CA SER A 17 6.94 26.68 -7.86
C SER A 17 8.01 25.66 -7.48
N TYR A 18 8.21 25.49 -6.17
CA TYR A 18 8.92 24.33 -5.65
C TYR A 18 8.05 23.10 -5.87
N ALA A 19 8.36 22.33 -6.92
CA ALA A 19 7.74 21.05 -7.14
C ALA A 19 8.07 20.10 -5.99
N ILE A 20 7.07 19.73 -5.20
CA ILE A 20 7.23 18.78 -4.10
C ILE A 20 7.39 17.40 -4.74
N HIS A 21 8.55 16.78 -4.54
CA HIS A 21 8.80 15.42 -4.99
C HIS A 21 8.75 14.46 -3.81
N ILE A 22 7.76 13.58 -3.81
CA ILE A 22 7.56 12.55 -2.80
C ILE A 22 8.09 11.23 -3.36
N LYS A 23 8.93 10.55 -2.59
CA LYS A 23 9.48 9.24 -2.96
C LYS A 23 8.80 8.12 -2.17
N ALA A 24 8.13 7.22 -2.87
CA ALA A 24 7.52 6.04 -2.28
C ALA A 24 8.34 4.77 -2.53
N VAL A 25 8.26 3.83 -1.59
CA VAL A 25 8.78 2.46 -1.76
C VAL A 25 7.66 1.44 -1.56
N ALA A 26 7.63 0.42 -2.42
CA ALA A 26 6.71 -0.70 -2.30
C ALA A 26 7.34 -2.03 -2.71
N PHE A 27 6.67 -3.12 -2.35
CA PHE A 27 7.11 -4.49 -2.60
C PHE A 27 5.97 -5.28 -3.21
N SER A 28 6.22 -6.02 -4.29
CA SER A 28 5.15 -6.77 -4.96
C SER A 28 4.63 -7.98 -4.15
N PHE A 29 5.37 -8.40 -3.13
CA PHE A 29 5.14 -9.63 -2.38
C PHE A 29 4.09 -9.51 -1.27
N ASN A 30 3.69 -8.29 -0.91
CA ASN A 30 2.66 -8.03 0.10
C ASN A 30 1.23 -8.02 -0.49
N GLY A 31 1.02 -8.70 -1.63
CA GLY A 31 -0.28 -8.77 -2.31
C GLY A 31 -0.71 -7.50 -3.05
N GLY A 32 -0.03 -6.36 -2.87
CA GLY A 32 -0.39 -5.07 -3.48
C GLY A 32 0.35 -4.71 -4.78
N GLY A 33 1.21 -5.59 -5.31
CA GLY A 33 2.12 -5.23 -6.42
C GLY A 33 1.45 -4.62 -7.66
N SER A 34 0.23 -5.05 -7.99
CA SER A 34 -0.51 -4.57 -9.16
C SER A 34 -1.24 -3.23 -8.95
N ILE A 35 -1.43 -2.79 -7.70
CA ILE A 35 -2.23 -1.58 -7.40
C ILE A 35 -1.39 -0.33 -7.21
N TYR A 36 -0.11 -0.47 -6.84
CA TYR A 36 0.74 0.69 -6.54
C TYR A 36 0.89 1.61 -7.75
N LYS A 37 1.42 1.11 -8.88
CA LYS A 37 1.69 1.96 -10.05
C LYS A 37 0.43 2.69 -10.56
N PRO A 38 -0.73 2.04 -10.71
CA PRO A 38 -1.98 2.74 -11.05
C PRO A 38 -2.36 3.85 -10.05
N MET A 39 -2.19 3.65 -8.74
CA MET A 39 -2.47 4.68 -7.74
C MET A 39 -1.54 5.89 -7.89
N ILE A 40 -0.24 5.66 -8.07
CA ILE A 40 0.75 6.73 -8.28
C ILE A 40 0.43 7.54 -9.54
N ASP A 41 0.08 6.85 -10.64
CA ASP A 41 -0.27 7.50 -11.90
C ASP A 41 -1.56 8.33 -11.79
N SER A 42 -2.56 7.79 -11.09
CA SER A 42 -3.81 8.51 -10.82
C SER A 42 -3.56 9.77 -9.99
N PHE A 43 -2.75 9.67 -8.93
CA PHE A 43 -2.37 10.81 -8.10
C PHE A 43 -1.62 11.87 -8.90
N ASN A 44 -0.60 11.47 -9.68
CA ASN A 44 0.17 12.41 -10.49
C ASN A 44 -0.68 13.11 -11.56
N LYS A 45 -1.66 12.41 -12.13
CA LYS A 45 -2.65 13.01 -13.02
C LYS A 45 -3.52 14.03 -12.28
N TYR A 46 -4.05 13.66 -11.11
CA TYR A 46 -4.84 14.55 -10.26
C TYR A 46 -4.06 15.80 -9.84
N SER A 47 -2.82 15.63 -9.41
CA SER A 47 -1.91 16.72 -9.01
C SER A 47 -1.72 17.74 -10.14
N LYS A 48 -1.44 17.26 -11.36
CA LYS A 48 -1.33 18.13 -12.55
C LYS A 48 -2.64 18.85 -12.88
N GLN A 49 -3.77 18.16 -12.80
CA GLN A 49 -5.09 18.75 -13.10
C GLN A 49 -5.52 19.81 -12.10
N ASN A 50 -5.05 19.71 -10.85
CA ASN A 50 -5.40 20.63 -9.76
C ASN A 50 -4.27 21.60 -9.41
N ASN A 51 -3.21 21.66 -10.22
CA ASN A 51 -2.03 22.53 -10.01
C ASN A 51 -1.43 22.40 -8.60
N LEU A 52 -1.37 21.18 -8.05
CA LEU A 52 -0.80 20.96 -6.72
C LEU A 52 0.73 21.07 -6.71
N ASP A 53 1.35 20.90 -7.88
CA ASP A 53 2.80 20.84 -8.05
C ASP A 53 3.49 19.78 -7.19
N ILE A 54 2.80 18.64 -7.02
CA ILE A 54 3.32 17.46 -6.31
C ILE A 54 3.57 16.35 -7.33
N THR A 55 4.77 15.77 -7.31
CA THR A 55 5.10 14.57 -8.07
C THR A 55 5.41 13.44 -7.10
N LEU A 56 4.74 12.31 -7.28
CA LEU A 56 4.96 11.09 -6.53
C LEU A 56 5.70 10.08 -7.41
N SER A 57 6.84 9.60 -6.94
CA SER A 57 7.63 8.53 -7.57
C SER A 57 7.53 7.24 -6.76
N LEU A 58 7.79 6.10 -7.41
CA LEU A 58 7.70 4.79 -6.79
C LEU A 58 8.90 3.93 -7.17
N ASP A 59 9.62 3.47 -6.16
CA ASP A 59 10.56 2.37 -6.27
C ASP A 59 9.83 1.07 -5.86
N LEU A 60 9.52 0.23 -6.87
CA LEU A 60 8.84 -1.04 -6.67
C LEU A 60 9.83 -2.21 -6.76
N TYR A 61 9.99 -2.92 -5.65
CA TYR A 61 10.80 -4.13 -5.58
C TYR A 61 9.95 -5.36 -5.95
N THR A 62 10.42 -6.11 -6.95
CA THR A 62 9.79 -7.32 -7.49
C THR A 62 10.80 -8.47 -7.54
N SER A 63 10.33 -9.68 -7.86
CA SER A 63 11.21 -10.83 -8.13
C SER A 63 12.19 -10.58 -9.27
N ASP A 64 11.84 -9.69 -10.20
CA ASP A 64 12.60 -9.47 -11.42
C ASP A 64 13.76 -8.48 -11.23
N ASN A 65 13.68 -7.62 -10.21
CA ASN A 65 14.66 -6.56 -9.97
C ASN A 65 15.32 -6.61 -8.58
N SER A 66 14.92 -7.55 -7.72
CA SER A 66 15.50 -7.72 -6.40
C SER A 66 15.80 -9.19 -6.12
N THR A 67 17.07 -9.48 -5.86
CA THR A 67 17.59 -10.83 -5.60
C THR A 67 17.37 -11.31 -4.16
N SER A 68 16.86 -10.44 -3.28
CA SER A 68 16.88 -10.63 -1.82
C SER A 68 15.51 -10.99 -1.21
N VAL A 69 14.54 -11.42 -2.02
CA VAL A 69 13.14 -11.24 -1.63
C VAL A 69 12.49 -12.46 -0.99
N VAL A 70 11.82 -12.18 0.12
CA VAL A 70 11.08 -13.02 1.08
C VAL A 70 11.87 -13.43 2.33
N THR A 71 13.08 -13.97 2.23
CA THR A 71 13.83 -14.40 3.43
C THR A 71 14.31 -13.25 4.33
N ASP A 72 14.41 -12.02 3.80
CA ASP A 72 14.96 -10.87 4.53
C ASP A 72 14.14 -9.57 4.37
N TYR A 73 12.82 -9.68 4.21
CA TYR A 73 11.93 -8.53 4.03
C TYR A 73 12.01 -7.54 5.20
N GLU A 74 12.06 -8.05 6.43
CA GLU A 74 12.16 -7.25 7.64
C GLU A 74 13.47 -6.45 7.71
N SER A 75 14.64 -7.07 7.45
CA SER A 75 15.92 -6.35 7.52
C SER A 75 16.06 -5.32 6.39
N MET A 76 15.45 -5.57 5.24
CA MET A 76 15.35 -4.57 4.18
C MET A 76 14.51 -3.37 4.64
N LEU A 77 13.35 -3.59 5.26
CA LEU A 77 12.58 -2.49 5.87
C LEU A 77 13.39 -1.75 6.93
N ASP A 78 14.11 -2.47 7.81
CA ASP A 78 15.00 -1.85 8.82
C ASP A 78 16.01 -0.90 8.16
N SER A 79 16.66 -1.34 7.09
CA SER A 79 17.64 -0.54 6.35
C SER A 79 17.00 0.70 5.72
N LEU A 80 15.82 0.56 5.11
CA LEU A 80 15.12 1.67 4.44
C LEU A 80 14.56 2.71 5.42
N PHE A 81 14.05 2.28 6.58
CA PHE A 81 13.62 3.18 7.65
C PHE A 81 14.78 3.93 8.31
N GLN A 82 16.02 3.44 8.18
CA GLN A 82 17.24 4.11 8.66
C GLN A 82 17.86 5.05 7.63
N SER A 83 17.52 4.92 6.34
CA SER A 83 18.23 5.62 5.26
C SER A 83 17.67 7.00 4.92
N ASP A 84 16.57 7.42 5.56
CA ASP A 84 15.81 8.66 5.29
C ASP A 84 15.55 8.91 3.79
N SER A 85 15.54 7.84 2.98
CA SER A 85 15.55 7.95 1.52
C SER A 85 14.15 8.00 0.91
N TYR A 86 13.10 7.77 1.72
CA TYR A 86 11.72 7.66 1.27
C TYR A 86 10.79 8.38 2.23
N ASP A 87 9.74 8.97 1.65
CA ASP A 87 8.70 9.71 2.38
C ASP A 87 7.47 8.84 2.63
N LEU A 88 7.22 7.85 1.77
CA LEU A 88 6.04 6.99 1.80
C LEU A 88 6.43 5.51 1.71
N PHE A 89 5.90 4.71 2.62
CA PHE A 89 6.16 3.27 2.67
C PHE A 89 4.87 2.49 2.46
N PHE A 90 4.86 1.60 1.45
CA PHE A 90 3.86 0.56 1.31
C PHE A 90 4.44 -0.75 1.87
N TYR A 91 3.95 -1.15 3.03
CA TYR A 91 4.49 -2.30 3.77
C TYR A 91 3.36 -3.11 4.43
N ASP A 92 3.67 -4.34 4.83
CA ASP A 92 2.72 -5.23 5.49
C ASP A 92 2.44 -4.77 6.94
N ASN A 93 1.17 -4.77 7.35
CA ASN A 93 0.74 -4.23 8.64
C ASN A 93 1.33 -5.00 9.84
N ILE A 94 1.81 -6.24 9.67
CA ILE A 94 2.47 -6.97 10.76
C ILE A 94 3.70 -6.21 11.29
N TYR A 95 4.32 -5.36 10.48
CA TYR A 95 5.50 -4.58 10.86
C TYR A 95 5.17 -3.20 11.45
N SER A 96 3.89 -2.80 11.50
CA SER A 96 3.49 -1.48 12.00
C SER A 96 3.91 -1.28 13.46
N VAL A 97 3.89 -2.32 14.29
CA VAL A 97 4.37 -2.25 15.68
C VAL A 97 5.83 -1.84 15.73
N LYS A 98 6.70 -2.55 15.00
CA LYS A 98 8.15 -2.33 14.97
C LYS A 98 8.52 -0.95 14.43
N PHE A 99 7.93 -0.56 13.31
CA PHE A 99 8.31 0.68 12.61
C PHE A 99 7.51 1.91 13.00
N SER A 100 6.47 1.78 13.84
CA SER A 100 5.70 2.93 14.36
C SER A 100 6.53 4.09 14.92
N PRO A 101 7.72 3.91 15.55
CA PRO A 101 8.51 5.05 16.03
C PRO A 101 9.01 5.95 14.90
N HIS A 102 9.20 5.40 13.69
CA HIS A 102 9.68 6.10 12.50
C HIS A 102 8.55 6.74 11.68
N LEU A 103 7.29 6.48 12.03
CA LEU A 103 6.12 6.87 11.24
C LEU A 103 5.37 8.06 11.88
N LEU A 104 4.85 8.95 11.04
CA LEU A 104 4.03 10.07 11.52
C LEU A 104 2.73 9.58 12.17
N ASN A 105 2.28 10.28 13.21
CA ASN A 105 0.94 10.11 13.74
C ASN A 105 -0.06 10.85 12.84
N LEU A 106 -0.72 10.13 11.94
CA LEU A 106 -1.62 10.71 10.94
C LEU A 106 -2.80 11.47 11.55
N LYS A 107 -3.20 11.19 12.79
CA LYS A 107 -4.23 11.98 13.50
C LYS A 107 -3.86 13.46 13.65
N GLU A 108 -2.57 13.81 13.60
CA GLU A 108 -2.09 15.19 13.71
C GLU A 108 -2.08 15.92 12.37
N TRP A 109 -2.15 15.18 11.26
CA TRP A 109 -1.94 15.72 9.90
C TRP A 109 -3.18 15.58 9.00
N ILE A 110 -4.05 14.61 9.30
CA ILE A 110 -5.25 14.31 8.52
C ILE A 110 -6.48 14.79 9.31
N PRO A 111 -7.43 15.49 8.67
CA PRO A 111 -8.71 15.85 9.29
C PRO A 111 -9.38 14.67 9.98
N GLU A 112 -9.93 14.91 11.18
CA GLU A 112 -10.55 13.88 12.00
C GLU A 112 -11.67 13.14 11.24
N GLU A 113 -12.43 13.87 10.42
CA GLU A 113 -13.47 13.30 9.56
C GLU A 113 -12.95 12.18 8.64
N HIS A 114 -11.74 12.33 8.08
CA HIS A 114 -11.14 11.32 7.23
C HIS A 114 -10.60 10.14 8.03
N ILE A 115 -10.04 10.36 9.22
CA ILE A 115 -9.65 9.27 10.13
C ILE A 115 -10.88 8.45 10.55
N ASN A 116 -11.99 9.13 10.86
CA ASN A 116 -13.23 8.51 11.30
C ASN A 116 -13.87 7.61 10.24
N MET A 117 -13.60 7.85 8.94
CA MET A 117 -14.01 6.94 7.85
C MET A 117 -13.42 5.53 8.02
N TYR A 118 -12.23 5.41 8.63
CA TYR A 118 -11.53 4.13 8.81
C TYR A 118 -11.64 3.58 10.23
N ALA A 119 -12.04 4.41 11.21
CA ALA A 119 -12.03 4.07 12.64
C ALA A 119 -12.92 2.88 13.01
N GLN A 120 -14.00 2.62 12.25
CA GLN A 120 -14.90 1.49 12.49
C GLN A 120 -14.43 0.17 11.85
N GLY A 121 -13.38 0.20 11.04
CA GLY A 121 -12.90 -0.95 10.27
C GLY A 121 -11.57 -1.52 10.77
N ILE A 122 -10.97 -2.38 9.94
CA ILE A 122 -9.70 -3.07 10.22
C ILE A 122 -8.55 -2.12 10.53
N ALA A 123 -8.58 -0.89 9.98
CA ALA A 123 -7.52 0.10 10.18
C ALA A 123 -7.27 0.44 11.65
N SER A 124 -8.32 0.44 12.48
CA SER A 124 -8.20 0.65 13.92
C SER A 124 -7.38 -0.44 14.62
N GLN A 125 -7.32 -1.64 14.04
CA GLN A 125 -6.60 -2.79 14.56
C GLN A 125 -5.23 -2.98 13.89
N SER A 126 -5.09 -2.60 12.62
CA SER A 126 -3.88 -2.83 11.83
C SER A 126 -2.98 -1.61 11.66
N CYS A 127 -3.50 -0.39 11.83
CA CYS A 127 -2.78 0.86 11.56
C CYS A 127 -2.57 1.74 12.81
N VAL A 128 -3.00 1.29 14.00
CA VAL A 128 -2.87 2.04 15.26
C VAL A 128 -1.92 1.33 16.19
N HIS A 129 -0.91 2.04 16.70
CA HIS A 129 0.01 1.55 17.71
C HIS A 129 0.29 2.62 18.75
N ASN A 130 0.23 2.27 20.03
CA ASN A 130 0.42 3.22 21.15
C ASN A 130 -0.41 4.52 21.00
N ASN A 131 -1.69 4.36 20.61
CA ASN A 131 -2.65 5.43 20.34
C ASN A 131 -2.29 6.38 19.16
N ARG A 132 -1.19 6.11 18.44
CA ARG A 132 -0.78 6.81 17.21
C ARG A 132 -1.34 6.08 16.01
N TRP A 133 -1.93 6.81 15.08
CA TRP A 133 -2.42 6.27 13.82
C TRP A 133 -1.28 6.36 12.80
N VAL A 134 -0.57 5.25 12.54
CA VAL A 134 0.73 5.26 11.84
C VAL A 134 0.65 4.85 10.37
N GLY A 135 -0.55 4.61 9.83
CA GLY A 135 -0.73 4.24 8.44
C GLY A 135 -2.19 4.26 8.00
N LEU A 136 -2.44 4.01 6.73
CA LEU A 136 -3.79 3.81 6.18
C LEU A 136 -3.82 2.48 5.42
N PRO A 137 -4.92 1.71 5.50
CA PRO A 137 -5.05 0.50 4.72
C PRO A 137 -5.24 0.84 3.24
N ILE A 138 -4.48 0.19 2.37
CA ILE A 138 -4.58 0.34 0.91
C ILE A 138 -5.38 -0.82 0.31
N ASN A 139 -5.07 -2.03 0.74
CA ASN A 139 -5.77 -3.26 0.39
C ASN A 139 -5.91 -4.13 1.65
N ILE A 140 -6.87 -5.05 1.60
CA ILE A 140 -7.07 -6.07 2.62
C ILE A 140 -7.12 -7.39 1.88
N ASP A 141 -6.32 -8.34 2.32
CA ASP A 141 -6.35 -9.72 1.89
C ASP A 141 -6.66 -10.63 3.08
N PHE A 142 -7.37 -11.71 2.81
CA PHE A 142 -7.73 -12.70 3.80
C PHE A 142 -7.85 -14.07 3.13
N ALA A 143 -7.53 -15.11 3.90
CA ALA A 143 -7.66 -16.48 3.42
C ALA A 143 -9.13 -16.84 3.24
N VAL A 144 -9.47 -17.35 2.05
CA VAL A 144 -10.80 -17.87 1.75
C VAL A 144 -10.68 -19.25 1.09
N LEU A 145 -11.72 -20.06 1.25
CA LEU A 145 -11.82 -21.33 0.55
C LEU A 145 -12.44 -21.11 -0.84
N TYR A 146 -11.64 -21.27 -1.89
CA TYR A 146 -12.14 -21.38 -3.25
C TYR A 146 -12.52 -22.84 -3.54
N SER A 147 -13.74 -23.06 -4.03
CA SER A 147 -14.24 -24.39 -4.40
C SER A 147 -14.65 -24.43 -5.87
N ASN A 148 -14.31 -25.52 -6.57
CA ASN A 148 -14.79 -25.75 -7.93
C ASN A 148 -16.22 -26.32 -7.88
N THR A 149 -17.20 -25.49 -8.22
CA THR A 149 -18.62 -25.84 -8.18
C THR A 149 -19.01 -26.93 -9.17
N GLU A 150 -18.35 -27.04 -10.32
CA GLU A 150 -18.62 -28.09 -11.29
C GLU A 150 -18.26 -29.47 -10.73
N ILE A 151 -17.11 -29.56 -10.06
CA ILE A 151 -16.67 -30.80 -9.43
C ILE A 151 -17.56 -31.15 -8.23
N LEU A 152 -17.92 -30.17 -7.39
CA LEU A 152 -18.87 -30.39 -6.28
C LEU A 152 -20.20 -30.95 -6.80
N ASN A 153 -20.75 -30.36 -7.87
CA ASN A 153 -22.00 -30.81 -8.48
C ASN A 153 -21.89 -32.22 -9.08
N LYS A 154 -20.76 -32.55 -9.73
CA LYS A 154 -20.53 -33.91 -10.29
C LYS A 154 -20.68 -35.02 -9.25
N TYR A 155 -20.33 -34.73 -7.99
CA TYR A 155 -20.40 -35.69 -6.89
C TYR A 155 -21.55 -35.41 -5.91
N ASN A 156 -22.49 -34.53 -6.26
CA ASN A 156 -23.62 -34.11 -5.42
C ASN A 156 -23.19 -33.63 -4.01
N MET A 157 -22.11 -32.88 -3.94
CA MET A 157 -21.54 -32.38 -2.69
C MET A 157 -21.83 -30.89 -2.48
N PRO A 158 -22.14 -30.45 -1.26
CA PRO A 158 -22.27 -29.04 -0.94
C PRO A 158 -20.89 -28.37 -0.83
N VAL A 159 -20.86 -27.03 -0.90
CA VAL A 159 -19.66 -26.27 -0.48
C VAL A 159 -19.41 -26.56 1.00
N PRO A 160 -18.21 -27.01 1.39
CA PRO A 160 -17.93 -27.39 2.76
C PRO A 160 -17.97 -26.17 3.69
N LYS A 161 -18.64 -26.34 4.83
CA LYS A 161 -18.79 -25.32 5.87
C LYS A 161 -18.00 -25.65 7.15
N THR A 162 -17.45 -26.86 7.25
CA THR A 162 -16.59 -27.29 8.35
C THR A 162 -15.31 -27.94 7.82
N TRP A 163 -14.30 -28.04 8.68
CA TRP A 163 -13.05 -28.71 8.36
C TRP A 163 -13.25 -30.19 8.04
N GLU A 164 -14.16 -30.86 8.74
CA GLU A 164 -14.52 -32.26 8.48
C GLU A 164 -15.12 -32.42 7.08
N GLN A 165 -16.05 -31.55 6.68
CA GLN A 165 -16.63 -31.55 5.35
C GLN A 165 -15.59 -31.25 4.27
N LEU A 166 -14.64 -30.37 4.54
CA LEU A 166 -13.53 -30.08 3.63
C LEU A 166 -12.62 -31.31 3.44
N LEU A 167 -12.29 -32.01 4.53
CA LEU A 167 -11.49 -33.24 4.48
C LEU A 167 -12.22 -34.37 3.74
N GLU A 168 -13.51 -34.56 4.00
CA GLU A 168 -14.34 -35.54 3.29
C GLU A 168 -14.38 -35.25 1.79
N THR A 169 -14.64 -33.99 1.44
CA THR A 169 -14.63 -33.48 0.06
C THR A 169 -13.29 -33.76 -0.62
N GLY A 170 -12.17 -33.43 0.05
CA GLY A 170 -10.81 -33.66 -0.45
C GLY A 170 -10.48 -35.15 -0.65
N ASN A 171 -10.88 -36.01 0.29
CA ASN A 171 -10.66 -37.45 0.18
C ASN A 171 -11.39 -38.06 -1.02
N ILE A 172 -12.63 -37.67 -1.27
CA ILE A 172 -13.40 -38.14 -2.42
C ILE A 172 -12.70 -37.77 -3.73
N TYR A 173 -12.12 -36.57 -3.82
CA TYR A 173 -11.36 -36.14 -4.99
C TYR A 173 -10.05 -36.90 -5.17
N MET A 174 -9.31 -37.12 -4.09
CA MET A 174 -7.98 -37.73 -4.15
C MET A 174 -8.02 -39.24 -4.34
N MET A 175 -9.05 -39.93 -3.82
CA MET A 175 -9.15 -41.39 -3.87
C MET A 175 -9.87 -41.94 -5.11
N ARG A 176 -10.43 -41.08 -5.97
CA ARG A 176 -11.19 -41.48 -7.17
C ARG A 176 -10.55 -41.04 -8.49
N LYS A 177 -9.24 -40.76 -8.46
CA LYS A 177 -8.40 -40.71 -9.67
C LYS A 177 -8.09 -42.12 -10.17
#